data_AF-A0A2B7WZ26-F1
#
_entry.id   AF-A0A2B7WZ26-F1
#
_cell.length_a   1.000
_cell.length_b   1.000
_cell.length_c   1.000
_cell.angle_alpha   90.00
_cell.angle_beta   90.00
_cell.angle_gamma   90.00
#
_symmetry.space_group_name_H-M   'P 1'
#
loop_
_entity.id
_entity.type
_entity.pdbx_description
1 polymer ?
#
loop_
_entity_poly.entity_id
_entity_poly.type
_entity_poly.pdbx_seq_one_letter_code
_entity_poly.pdbx_strand_id
1 'polypeptide(L)'
;MLGRFSSKPSSESKDGKPKSGEKPAHPSNVGRIVLPPESAITPGNKNKNLHLSLDVGAVYVAMFEMVNVKHYHWALVVATNPRSGMLYHNTNTGGSYSFQAYYHSHLLNSASLLALIRISSLSPLNRRIHQRFAERMQSVPVADRTCRPWLWDAIHVVAEEGFLGFDINRPRLFDDLEDECIAALAFREEPNETVMISSRIDDTTRLE
;
A
#
# COMPACT_ATOMS: atom_id res chain seq x y z
N MET A 1 -29.35 45.14 62.96
CA MET A 1 -28.81 46.41 62.42
C MET A 1 -28.27 46.09 61.03
N LEU A 2 -28.95 46.48 59.94
CA LEU A 2 -28.83 47.79 59.27
C LEU A 2 -27.34 48.13 59.00
N GLY A 3 -26.86 48.29 57.76
CA GLY A 3 -27.58 48.41 56.50
C GLY A 3 -26.67 48.48 55.26
N ARG A 4 -27.35 48.70 54.13
CA ARG A 4 -26.83 49.07 52.81
C ARG A 4 -26.01 50.36 52.89
N PHE A 5 -25.00 50.50 52.03
CA PHE A 5 -24.82 51.72 51.23
C PHE A 5 -24.26 51.40 49.85
N SER A 6 -24.84 52.09 48.87
CA SER A 6 -24.57 52.08 47.45
C SER A 6 -23.85 53.38 47.09
N SER A 7 -22.90 53.34 46.15
CA SER A 7 -22.52 54.52 45.35
C SER A 7 -21.72 54.10 44.10
N LYS A 8 -22.40 54.16 42.95
CA LYS A 8 -21.85 54.59 41.63
C LYS A 8 -21.94 56.15 41.57
N PRO A 9 -21.43 56.90 40.56
CA PRO A 9 -20.73 56.56 39.30
C PRO A 9 -19.53 57.51 38.97
N SER A 10 -19.11 57.49 37.68
CA SER A 10 -18.26 58.45 36.93
C SER A 10 -16.75 58.17 37.00
N SER A 11 -15.94 58.25 35.94
CA SER A 11 -16.07 58.37 34.48
C SER A 11 -14.62 58.43 33.99
N GLU A 12 -14.23 57.67 32.96
CA GLU A 12 -13.36 58.16 31.87
C GLU A 12 -13.04 57.03 30.89
N SER A 13 -13.47 57.27 29.66
CA SER A 13 -13.15 56.57 28.42
C SER A 13 -11.72 56.86 27.98
N LYS A 14 -10.95 55.82 27.65
CA LYS A 14 -9.90 55.92 26.62
C LYS A 14 -9.93 54.72 25.70
N ASP A 15 -10.06 55.06 24.43
CA ASP A 15 -10.09 54.21 23.25
C ASP A 15 -8.87 53.28 23.15
N GLY A 16 -9.14 52.00 22.95
CA GLY A 16 -8.16 50.96 22.67
C GLY A 16 -8.64 50.06 21.54
N LYS A 17 -8.32 50.48 20.30
CA LYS A 17 -8.40 49.81 19.00
C LYS A 17 -8.52 48.27 19.02
N PRO A 18 -9.43 47.65 18.23
CA PRO A 18 -9.56 46.20 18.17
C PRO A 18 -8.39 45.57 17.41
N LYS A 19 -7.71 44.59 18.02
CA LYS A 19 -6.81 43.67 17.31
C LYS A 19 -7.67 42.62 16.60
N SER A 20 -7.83 42.81 15.30
CA SER A 20 -8.21 41.76 14.36
C SER A 20 -7.13 40.67 14.35
N GLY A 21 -7.51 39.42 14.59
CA GLY A 21 -6.51 38.35 14.58
C GLY A 21 -6.97 36.99 15.06
N GLU A 22 -8.14 36.50 14.65
CA GLU A 22 -8.40 35.05 14.67
C GLU A 22 -8.88 34.60 13.30
N LYS A 23 -7.93 34.08 12.53
CA LYS A 23 -8.17 33.35 11.28
C LYS A 23 -8.39 31.89 11.68
N PRO A 24 -9.47 31.23 11.23
CA PRO A 24 -9.75 29.86 11.63
C PRO A 24 -8.61 28.93 11.19
N ALA A 25 -8.20 28.04 12.09
CA ALA A 25 -7.15 27.06 11.87
C ALA A 25 -7.50 26.20 10.64
N HIS A 26 -6.72 26.35 9.58
CA HIS A 26 -6.70 25.40 8.48
C HIS A 26 -6.09 24.08 8.99
N PRO A 27 -6.75 22.92 8.82
CA PRO A 27 -6.12 21.63 9.04
C PRO A 27 -5.26 21.32 7.82
N SER A 28 -4.15 22.03 7.66
CA SER A 28 -3.11 21.72 6.67
C SER A 28 -1.94 21.03 7.37
N ASN A 29 -2.18 19.83 7.88
CA ASN A 29 -1.10 18.93 8.25
C ASN A 29 -1.46 17.50 7.84
N VAL A 30 -1.76 17.36 6.55
CA VAL A 30 -1.64 16.05 5.88
C VAL A 30 -0.14 15.88 5.64
N GLY A 31 0.51 15.08 6.49
CA GLY A 31 1.91 14.72 6.33
C GLY A 31 2.15 14.29 4.88
N ARG A 32 3.01 15.02 4.18
CA ARG A 32 3.44 14.65 2.83
C ARG A 32 4.31 13.41 3.01
N ILE A 33 3.80 12.24 2.62
CA ILE A 33 4.61 11.04 2.53
C ILE A 33 5.76 11.35 1.58
N VAL A 34 6.98 11.34 2.12
CA VAL A 34 8.20 11.39 1.33
C VAL A 34 8.30 10.03 0.66
N LEU A 35 8.13 10.01 -0.67
CA LEU A 35 8.44 8.80 -1.44
C LEU A 35 9.91 8.47 -1.17
N PRO A 36 10.24 7.23 -0.78
CA PRO A 36 11.62 6.86 -0.53
C PRO A 36 12.45 7.07 -1.80
N PRO A 37 13.76 7.37 -1.66
CA PRO A 37 14.64 7.61 -2.78
C PRO A 37 14.61 6.43 -3.76
N GLU A 38 14.84 6.72 -5.04
CA GLU A 38 14.94 5.71 -6.11
C GLU A 38 16.03 4.67 -5.77
N SER A 39 15.56 3.58 -5.16
CA SER A 39 16.07 2.23 -5.26
C SER A 39 17.47 1.91 -4.72
N ALA A 40 17.48 1.16 -3.60
CA ALA A 40 18.46 0.12 -3.33
C ALA A 40 18.21 -1.14 -4.20
N ILE A 41 17.78 -0.97 -5.46
CA ILE A 41 17.37 -2.06 -6.36
C ILE A 41 18.49 -2.25 -7.38
N THR A 42 19.04 -3.45 -7.42
CA THR A 42 19.95 -3.86 -8.49
C THR A 42 19.20 -3.78 -9.83
N PRO A 43 19.67 -3.03 -10.83
CA PRO A 43 19.00 -2.96 -12.12
C PRO A 43 18.87 -4.37 -12.70
N GLY A 44 17.63 -4.84 -12.85
CA GLY A 44 17.34 -6.13 -13.46
C GLY A 44 17.71 -6.18 -14.94
N ASN A 45 17.54 -7.33 -15.59
CA ASN A 45 17.80 -7.48 -17.01
C ASN A 45 16.70 -6.76 -17.81
N LYS A 46 17.07 -5.70 -18.54
CA LYS A 46 16.14 -4.88 -19.34
C LYS A 46 15.39 -5.66 -20.42
N ASN A 47 15.92 -6.81 -20.83
CA ASN A 47 15.32 -7.68 -21.83
C ASN A 47 14.44 -8.79 -21.21
N LYS A 48 14.26 -8.82 -19.89
CA LYS A 48 13.42 -9.81 -19.21
C LYS A 48 11.95 -9.42 -19.30
N ASN A 49 11.08 -10.40 -19.51
CA ASN A 49 9.62 -10.25 -19.52
C ASN A 49 9.11 -9.14 -20.47
N LEU A 50 9.68 -9.00 -21.66
CA LEU A 50 9.28 -7.98 -22.63
C LEU A 50 7.86 -8.20 -23.17
N HIS A 51 7.37 -9.44 -23.12
CA HIS A 51 6.02 -9.80 -23.54
C HIS A 51 4.95 -9.50 -22.47
N LEU A 52 5.35 -9.16 -21.24
CA LEU A 52 4.44 -8.81 -20.15
C LEU A 52 4.25 -7.28 -20.04
N SER A 53 3.05 -6.89 -19.62
CA SER A 53 2.67 -5.51 -19.33
C SER A 53 1.73 -5.47 -18.12
N LEU A 54 2.05 -4.62 -17.15
CA LEU A 54 1.18 -4.39 -15.99
C LEU A 54 0.02 -3.45 -16.36
N ASP A 55 -1.17 -3.77 -15.89
CA ASP A 55 -2.30 -2.83 -15.92
C ASP A 55 -2.11 -1.72 -14.89
N VAL A 56 -2.12 -0.47 -15.33
CA VAL A 56 -1.92 0.68 -14.44
C VAL A 56 -3.03 0.76 -13.40
N GLY A 57 -2.66 0.87 -12.13
CA GLY A 57 -3.58 0.85 -10.99
C GLY A 57 -3.92 -0.55 -10.50
N ALA A 58 -3.63 -1.61 -11.25
CA ALA A 58 -3.89 -2.96 -10.77
C ALA A 58 -3.02 -3.32 -9.56
N VAL A 59 -3.62 -4.12 -8.67
CA VAL A 59 -3.00 -4.63 -7.46
C VAL A 59 -2.61 -6.08 -7.69
N TYR A 60 -1.34 -6.40 -7.47
CA TYR A 60 -0.77 -7.72 -7.67
C TYR A 60 -0.18 -8.27 -6.37
N VAL A 61 -0.35 -9.57 -6.15
CA VAL A 61 0.57 -10.33 -5.31
C VAL A 61 1.78 -10.67 -6.16
N ALA A 62 2.96 -10.23 -5.74
CA ALA A 62 4.23 -10.52 -6.40
C ALA A 62 5.02 -11.56 -5.60
N MET A 63 5.52 -12.58 -6.30
CA MET A 63 6.37 -13.62 -5.73
C MET A 63 7.78 -13.51 -6.27
N PHE A 64 8.76 -13.53 -5.37
CA PHE A 64 10.17 -13.48 -5.71
C PHE A 64 10.92 -14.70 -5.21
N GLU A 65 11.92 -15.11 -5.98
CA GLU A 65 12.86 -16.16 -5.63
C GLU A 65 13.68 -15.78 -4.40
N MET A 66 13.89 -16.76 -3.52
CA MET A 66 14.80 -16.70 -2.40
C MET A 66 15.92 -17.73 -2.55
N VAL A 67 17.01 -17.56 -1.79
CA VAL A 67 18.13 -18.53 -1.75
C VAL A 67 17.64 -19.94 -1.40
N ASN A 68 16.65 -20.07 -0.53
CA ASN A 68 15.99 -21.33 -0.28
C ASN A 68 14.81 -21.49 -1.26
N VAL A 69 14.97 -22.34 -2.28
CA VAL A 69 13.98 -22.59 -3.34
C VAL A 69 12.63 -23.13 -2.86
N LYS A 70 12.53 -23.58 -1.59
CA LYS A 70 11.27 -23.99 -0.97
C LYS A 70 10.46 -22.82 -0.40
N HIS A 71 11.04 -21.62 -0.40
CA HIS A 71 10.43 -20.42 0.13
C HIS A 71 10.46 -19.30 -0.90
N TYR A 72 9.46 -18.44 -0.81
CA TYR A 72 9.31 -17.30 -1.69
C TYR A 72 9.23 -16.04 -0.85
N HIS A 73 9.72 -14.95 -1.40
CA HIS A 73 9.48 -13.64 -0.84
C HIS A 73 8.19 -13.08 -1.45
N TRP A 74 7.27 -12.63 -0.60
CA TRP A 74 5.95 -12.16 -1.00
C TRP A 74 5.85 -10.64 -0.83
N ALA A 75 5.22 -9.98 -1.78
CA ALA A 75 4.96 -8.55 -1.72
C ALA A 75 3.61 -8.21 -2.36
N LEU A 76 3.05 -7.07 -1.96
CA LEU A 76 1.94 -6.45 -2.67
C LEU A 76 2.51 -5.38 -3.62
N VAL A 77 1.99 -5.30 -4.83
CA VAL A 77 2.39 -4.30 -5.81
C VAL A 77 1.15 -3.55 -6.28
N VAL A 78 1.21 -2.22 -6.27
CA VAL A 78 0.27 -1.37 -7.02
C VAL A 78 0.99 -0.87 -8.25
N ALA A 79 0.56 -1.31 -9.44
CA ALA A 79 1.19 -0.93 -10.69
C ALA A 79 1.00 0.56 -10.98
N THR A 80 2.09 1.24 -11.27
CA THR A 80 2.12 2.70 -11.54
C THR A 80 2.29 3.01 -13.02
N ASN A 81 2.88 2.07 -13.77
CA ASN A 81 2.96 2.08 -15.23
C ASN A 81 3.12 0.62 -15.73
N PRO A 82 3.17 0.38 -17.05
CA PRO A 82 3.26 -0.97 -17.61
C PRO A 82 4.43 -1.86 -17.17
N ARG A 83 5.47 -1.32 -16.51
CA ARG A 83 6.65 -2.10 -16.09
C ARG A 83 7.13 -1.84 -14.66
N SER A 84 6.43 -1.01 -13.89
CA SER A 84 6.82 -0.61 -12.54
C SER A 84 5.62 -0.51 -11.60
N GLY A 85 5.91 -0.47 -10.32
CA GLY A 85 4.88 -0.33 -9.30
C GLY A 85 5.43 0.10 -7.96
N MET A 86 4.51 0.49 -7.10
CA MET A 86 4.75 0.72 -5.70
C MET A 86 4.69 -0.64 -4.98
N LEU A 87 5.82 -1.09 -4.42
CA LEU A 87 5.95 -2.39 -3.77
C LEU A 87 5.86 -2.22 -2.24
N TYR A 88 5.08 -3.09 -1.59
CA TYR A 88 4.89 -3.16 -0.14
C TYR A 88 5.21 -4.57 0.34
N HIS A 89 6.10 -4.70 1.31
CA HIS A 89 6.45 -6.01 1.87
C HIS A 89 6.99 -5.86 3.29
N ASN A 90 6.97 -6.97 4.01
CA ASN A 90 7.74 -7.13 5.23
C ASN A 90 9.03 -7.91 4.93
N THR A 91 10.17 -7.47 5.46
CA THR A 91 11.46 -8.10 5.24
C THR A 91 12.34 -8.02 6.47
N ASN A 92 13.22 -9.01 6.64
CA ASN A 92 14.29 -9.03 7.64
C ASN A 92 15.68 -8.78 7.02
N THR A 93 15.73 -8.25 5.78
CA THR A 93 17.00 -7.86 5.17
C THR A 93 17.68 -6.79 6.02
N GLY A 94 18.80 -7.15 6.64
CA GLY A 94 19.59 -6.24 7.49
C GLY A 94 19.21 -6.22 8.97
N GLY A 95 18.36 -7.15 9.46
CA GLY A 95 18.07 -7.26 10.89
C GLY A 95 16.71 -7.89 11.20
N SER A 96 15.99 -7.29 12.15
CA SER A 96 14.63 -7.68 12.52
C SER A 96 13.64 -7.46 11.37
N TYR A 97 12.51 -8.17 11.40
CA TYR A 97 11.41 -7.94 10.46
C TYR A 97 10.94 -6.48 10.51
N SER A 98 10.78 -5.87 9.34
CA SER A 98 10.37 -4.50 9.17
C SER A 98 9.55 -4.32 7.89
N PHE A 99 8.55 -3.45 7.96
CA PHE A 99 7.79 -3.02 6.80
C PHE A 99 8.66 -2.13 5.92
N GLN A 100 8.66 -2.42 4.63
CA GLN A 100 9.28 -1.61 3.60
C GLN A 100 8.27 -1.34 2.50
N ALA A 101 8.29 -0.10 2.01
CA ALA A 101 7.57 0.32 0.84
C ALA A 101 8.53 1.11 -0.04
N TYR A 102 8.66 0.78 -1.32
CA TYR A 102 9.42 1.59 -2.26
C TYR A 102 8.93 1.46 -3.71
N TYR A 103 9.19 2.49 -4.51
CA TYR A 103 8.92 2.46 -5.94
C TYR A 103 9.92 1.54 -6.65
N HIS A 104 9.41 0.50 -7.31
CA HIS A 104 10.22 -0.44 -8.07
C HIS A 104 10.20 -0.08 -9.56
N SER A 105 11.13 0.79 -9.97
CA SER A 105 11.21 1.39 -11.32
C SER A 105 11.26 0.38 -12.47
N HIS A 106 11.73 -0.84 -12.23
CA HIS A 106 11.90 -1.88 -13.23
C HIS A 106 11.41 -3.25 -12.75
N LEU A 107 10.20 -3.33 -12.22
CA LEU A 107 9.66 -4.55 -11.59
C LEU A 107 9.75 -5.77 -12.52
N LEU A 108 9.26 -5.62 -13.75
CA LEU A 108 9.28 -6.71 -14.73
C LEU A 108 10.69 -7.11 -15.19
N ASN A 109 11.72 -6.30 -14.90
CA ASN A 109 13.09 -6.64 -15.26
C ASN A 109 13.79 -7.44 -14.15
N SER A 110 13.17 -7.56 -12.96
CA SER A 110 13.77 -8.22 -11.81
C SER A 110 14.10 -9.68 -12.13
N ALA A 111 15.36 -10.06 -11.90
CA ALA A 111 15.81 -11.43 -12.12
C ALA A 111 15.09 -12.43 -11.18
N SER A 112 14.79 -12.00 -9.95
CA SER A 112 14.13 -12.83 -8.95
C SER A 112 12.61 -12.85 -9.05
N LEU A 113 11.97 -12.06 -9.93
CA LEU A 113 10.51 -12.07 -10.06
C LEU A 113 10.04 -13.39 -10.69
N LEU A 114 9.18 -14.12 -9.99
CA LEU A 114 8.66 -15.42 -10.39
C LEU A 114 7.22 -15.34 -10.88
N ALA A 115 6.35 -14.62 -10.16
CA ALA A 115 4.95 -14.51 -10.49
C ALA A 115 4.34 -13.16 -10.12
N LEU A 116 3.30 -12.78 -10.86
CA LEU A 116 2.41 -11.66 -10.58
C LEU A 116 0.95 -12.15 -10.68
N ILE A 117 0.22 -12.08 -9.58
CA ILE A 117 -1.17 -12.50 -9.50
C ILE A 117 -2.01 -11.25 -9.30
N ARG A 118 -2.73 -10.81 -10.33
CA ARG A 118 -3.65 -9.67 -10.25
C ARG A 118 -4.81 -10.06 -9.35
N ILE A 119 -5.06 -9.28 -8.30
CA ILE A 119 -6.14 -9.56 -7.33
C ILE A 119 -7.22 -8.47 -7.31
N SER A 120 -6.91 -7.28 -7.82
CA SER A 120 -7.82 -6.14 -7.82
C SER A 120 -7.24 -4.98 -8.65
N SER A 121 -7.88 -3.81 -8.59
CA SER A 121 -7.33 -2.54 -9.05
C SER A 121 -7.73 -1.38 -8.15
N LEU A 122 -6.81 -0.43 -7.99
CA LEU A 122 -7.03 0.89 -7.42
C LEU A 122 -7.16 1.91 -8.53
N SER A 123 -8.07 2.89 -8.37
CA SER A 123 -8.18 3.99 -9.32
C SER A 123 -6.84 4.70 -9.49
N PRO A 124 -6.21 4.68 -10.69
CA PRO A 124 -4.86 5.20 -10.89
C PRO A 124 -4.79 6.72 -10.76
N LEU A 125 -5.91 7.43 -10.91
CA LEU A 125 -5.98 8.89 -10.90
C LEU A 125 -6.28 9.48 -9.51
N ASN A 126 -6.57 8.65 -8.50
CA ASN A 126 -6.98 9.14 -7.18
C ASN A 126 -5.85 9.10 -6.15
N ARG A 127 -5.03 10.15 -6.11
CA ARG A 127 -3.92 10.30 -5.15
C ARG A 127 -4.33 10.08 -3.68
N ARG A 128 -5.54 10.49 -3.28
CA ARG A 128 -6.00 10.32 -1.89
C ARG A 128 -6.23 8.85 -1.54
N ILE A 129 -6.76 8.07 -2.49
CA ILE A 129 -6.93 6.62 -2.31
C ILE A 129 -5.58 5.95 -2.17
N HIS A 130 -4.63 6.23 -3.08
CA HIS A 130 -3.27 5.65 -3.00
C HIS A 130 -2.55 6.01 -1.70
N GLN A 131 -2.69 7.24 -1.23
CA GLN A 131 -2.08 7.65 0.04
C GLN A 131 -2.70 6.91 1.23
N ARG A 132 -4.04 6.84 1.33
CA ARG A 132 -4.70 6.09 2.42
C ARG A 132 -4.37 4.60 2.38
N PHE A 133 -4.29 4.03 1.18
CA PHE A 133 -3.87 2.65 0.99
C PHE A 133 -2.46 2.42 1.56
N ALA A 134 -1.50 3.28 1.22
CA ALA A 134 -0.13 3.19 1.74
C ALA A 134 -0.05 3.35 3.27
N GLU A 135 -0.78 4.33 3.82
CA GLU A 135 -0.90 4.54 5.28
C GLU A 135 -1.47 3.30 5.96
N ARG A 136 -2.47 2.67 5.35
CA ARG A 136 -3.09 1.48 5.91
C ARG A 136 -2.17 0.27 5.86
N MET A 137 -1.48 0.05 4.74
CA MET A 137 -0.44 -0.99 4.62
C MET A 137 0.65 -0.82 5.69
N GLN A 138 1.10 0.41 5.94
CA GLN A 138 2.12 0.71 6.94
C GLN A 138 1.65 0.43 8.38
N SER A 139 0.35 0.56 8.65
CA SER A 139 -0.22 0.36 9.99
C SER A 139 -0.35 -1.11 10.41
N VAL A 140 -0.15 -2.06 9.47
CA VAL A 140 -0.27 -3.50 9.74
C VAL A 140 0.92 -3.96 10.59
N PRO A 141 0.69 -4.51 11.79
CA PRO A 141 1.78 -4.90 12.69
C PRO A 141 2.71 -5.95 12.07
N VAL A 142 4.00 -5.64 12.04
CA VAL A 142 5.03 -6.57 11.56
C VAL A 142 5.34 -7.64 12.60
N ALA A 143 5.60 -7.25 13.86
CA ALA A 143 6.00 -8.16 14.94
C ALA A 143 7.06 -9.19 14.47
N ASP A 144 6.89 -10.48 14.80
CA ASP A 144 7.75 -11.57 14.34
C ASP A 144 7.20 -12.28 13.08
N ARG A 145 6.27 -11.64 12.35
CA ARG A 145 5.66 -12.23 11.16
C ARG A 145 6.68 -12.22 10.03
N THR A 146 6.68 -13.26 9.21
CA THR A 146 7.42 -13.29 7.94
C THR A 146 6.63 -12.58 6.83
N CYS A 147 7.19 -12.46 5.62
CA CYS A 147 6.57 -11.72 4.52
C CYS A 147 5.17 -12.26 4.13
N ARG A 148 5.00 -13.58 4.06
CA ARG A 148 3.73 -14.23 3.67
C ARG A 148 2.57 -13.97 4.66
N PRO A 149 2.63 -14.37 5.94
CA PRO A 149 1.53 -14.13 6.88
C PRO A 149 1.24 -12.63 7.05
N TRP A 150 2.27 -11.78 7.07
CA TRP A 150 2.08 -10.33 7.12
C TRP A 150 1.31 -9.80 5.89
N LEU A 151 1.62 -10.32 4.68
CA LEU A 151 0.94 -9.92 3.46
C LEU A 151 -0.55 -10.27 3.53
N TRP A 152 -0.91 -11.43 4.06
CA TRP A 152 -2.31 -11.83 4.22
C TRP A 152 -3.07 -10.93 5.21
N ASP A 153 -2.46 -10.58 6.35
CA ASP A 153 -3.07 -9.58 7.24
C ASP A 153 -3.23 -8.22 6.55
N ALA A 154 -2.23 -7.82 5.75
CA ALA A 154 -2.25 -6.54 5.08
C ALA A 154 -3.35 -6.48 4.02
N ILE A 155 -3.47 -7.53 3.19
CA ILE A 155 -4.57 -7.67 2.21
C ILE A 155 -5.92 -7.70 2.93
N HIS A 156 -6.03 -8.44 4.04
CA HIS A 156 -7.26 -8.47 4.85
C HIS A 156 -7.70 -7.08 5.26
N VAL A 157 -6.78 -6.35 5.88
CA VAL A 157 -7.01 -5.01 6.40
C VAL A 157 -7.42 -4.02 5.30
N VAL A 158 -6.76 -4.03 4.13
CA VAL A 158 -7.13 -3.08 3.05
C VAL A 158 -8.39 -3.53 2.30
N ALA A 159 -8.68 -4.83 2.25
CA ALA A 159 -9.93 -5.34 1.70
C ALA A 159 -11.13 -4.97 2.59
N GLU A 160 -11.01 -5.08 3.91
CA GLU A 160 -12.03 -4.65 4.88
C GLU A 160 -12.38 -3.15 4.74
N GLU A 161 -11.40 -2.31 4.39
CA GLU A 161 -11.63 -0.88 4.12
C GLU A 161 -12.21 -0.60 2.72
N GLY A 162 -12.44 -1.65 1.92
CA GLY A 162 -13.06 -1.54 0.60
C GLY A 162 -12.09 -1.15 -0.51
N PHE A 163 -10.77 -1.18 -0.28
CA PHE A 163 -9.80 -0.82 -1.32
C PHE A 163 -9.72 -1.84 -2.45
N LEU A 164 -9.98 -3.11 -2.17
CA LEU A 164 -9.76 -4.20 -3.12
C LEU A 164 -11.04 -4.73 -3.79
N GLY A 165 -12.22 -4.29 -3.35
CA GLY A 165 -13.48 -4.54 -4.07
C GLY A 165 -13.97 -5.99 -4.11
N PHE A 166 -13.27 -6.96 -3.51
CA PHE A 166 -13.73 -8.34 -3.37
C PHE A 166 -14.27 -8.63 -1.96
N ASP A 167 -15.13 -9.65 -1.84
CA ASP A 167 -15.71 -10.05 -0.55
C ASP A 167 -14.68 -10.75 0.34
N ILE A 168 -14.28 -10.05 1.41
CA ILE A 168 -13.31 -10.54 2.38
C ILE A 168 -13.84 -11.69 3.27
N ASN A 169 -15.17 -11.83 3.36
CA ASN A 169 -15.80 -12.90 4.13
C ASN A 169 -15.96 -14.19 3.34
N ARG A 170 -15.49 -14.23 2.08
CA ARG A 170 -15.49 -15.45 1.27
C ARG A 170 -14.74 -16.56 2.03
N PRO A 171 -15.37 -17.72 2.26
CA PRO A 171 -14.70 -18.85 2.90
C PRO A 171 -13.43 -19.24 2.14
N ARG A 172 -12.34 -19.52 2.88
CA ARG A 172 -11.05 -19.94 2.33
C ARG A 172 -10.40 -18.95 1.35
N LEU A 173 -10.78 -17.67 1.37
CA LEU A 173 -10.25 -16.66 0.43
C LEU A 173 -8.72 -16.66 0.33
N PHE A 174 -8.03 -16.64 1.48
CA PHE A 174 -6.56 -16.59 1.49
C PHE A 174 -5.92 -17.92 1.16
N ASP A 175 -6.55 -19.04 1.53
CA ASP A 175 -6.07 -20.37 1.13
C ASP A 175 -6.16 -20.53 -0.39
N ASP A 176 -7.30 -20.17 -0.98
CA ASP A 176 -7.53 -20.23 -2.43
C ASP A 176 -6.57 -19.29 -3.17
N LEU A 177 -6.34 -18.07 -2.66
CA LEU A 177 -5.39 -17.13 -3.26
C LEU A 177 -3.94 -17.62 -3.16
N GLU A 178 -3.55 -18.21 -2.03
CA GLU A 178 -2.23 -18.81 -1.87
C GLU A 178 -2.05 -20.01 -2.82
N ASP A 179 -3.05 -20.89 -2.92
CA ASP A 179 -3.07 -22.01 -3.84
C ASP A 179 -2.93 -21.54 -5.30
N GLU A 180 -3.61 -20.46 -5.70
CA GLU A 180 -3.47 -19.85 -7.03
C GLU A 180 -2.05 -19.33 -7.27
N CYS A 181 -1.45 -18.67 -6.28
CA CYS A 181 -0.07 -18.17 -6.38
C CYS A 181 0.93 -19.32 -6.56
N ILE A 182 0.80 -20.40 -5.78
CA ILE A 182 1.67 -21.58 -5.88
C ILE A 182 1.42 -22.33 -7.20
N ALA A 183 0.16 -22.51 -7.61
CA ALA A 183 -0.18 -23.18 -8.86
C ALA A 183 0.37 -22.41 -10.06
N ALA A 184 0.36 -21.08 -10.05
CA ALA A 184 0.94 -20.26 -11.12
C ALA A 184 2.42 -20.62 -11.37
N LEU A 185 3.18 -20.89 -10.30
CA LEU A 185 4.58 -21.29 -10.42
C LEU A 185 4.76 -22.68 -11.04
N ALA A 186 3.79 -23.58 -10.87
CA ALA A 186 3.83 -24.92 -11.45
C ALA A 186 3.56 -24.91 -12.97
N PHE A 187 2.90 -23.88 -13.49
CA PHE A 187 2.62 -23.72 -14.93
C PHE A 187 3.74 -23.04 -15.72
N ARG A 188 4.87 -22.73 -15.08
CA ARG A 188 6.01 -22.10 -15.76
C ARG A 188 6.64 -23.10 -16.73
N GLU A 189 6.67 -22.76 -18.01
CA GLU A 189 7.32 -23.58 -19.03
C GLU A 189 8.85 -23.55 -18.84
N GLU A 190 9.39 -22.39 -18.46
CA GLU A 190 10.81 -22.18 -18.25
C GLU A 190 11.14 -21.70 -16.82
N PRO A 191 12.19 -22.23 -16.15
CA PRO A 191 12.57 -21.86 -14.78
C PRO A 191 12.89 -20.37 -14.56
N ASN A 192 13.09 -19.60 -15.63
CA ASN A 192 13.44 -18.18 -15.58
C ASN A 192 12.33 -17.23 -16.01
N GLU A 193 11.19 -17.77 -16.47
CA GLU A 193 10.07 -16.98 -16.97
C GLU A 193 9.20 -16.47 -15.81
N THR A 194 8.79 -15.20 -15.85
CA THR A 194 7.78 -14.71 -14.91
C THR A 194 6.40 -15.07 -15.45
N VAL A 195 5.55 -15.66 -14.61
CA VAL A 195 4.14 -15.87 -14.96
C VAL A 195 3.29 -14.72 -14.47
N MET A 196 2.28 -14.32 -15.24
CA MET A 196 1.31 -13.31 -14.82
C MET A 196 -0.11 -13.83 -15.07
N ILE A 197 -0.92 -13.86 -14.03
CA ILE A 197 -2.31 -14.36 -14.08
C ILE A 197 -3.26 -13.40 -13.38
N SER A 198 -4.55 -13.48 -13.70
CA SER A 198 -5.61 -12.86 -12.91
C SER A 198 -6.20 -13.89 -11.94
N SER A 199 -6.30 -13.50 -10.68
CA SER A 199 -6.92 -14.33 -9.65
C SER A 199 -8.41 -14.47 -9.89
N ARG A 200 -9.00 -15.58 -9.44
CA ARG A 200 -10.46 -15.78 -9.51
C ARG A 200 -11.24 -14.83 -8.59
N ILE A 201 -10.56 -14.18 -7.65
CA ILE A 201 -11.14 -13.20 -6.73
C ILE A 201 -11.21 -11.80 -7.35
N ASP A 202 -10.55 -11.61 -8.50
CA ASP A 202 -10.50 -10.33 -9.18
C ASP A 202 -11.80 -10.07 -9.96
N ASP A 203 -12.80 -9.56 -9.25
CA ASP A 203 -14.13 -9.28 -9.81
C ASP A 203 -14.14 -8.08 -10.77
N THR A 204 -13.02 -7.38 -10.97
CA THR A 204 -12.94 -6.25 -11.90
C THR A 204 -13.05 -6.65 -13.36
N THR A 205 -12.93 -7.95 -13.67
CA THR A 205 -13.09 -8.53 -15.01
C THR A 205 -14.52 -8.96 -15.33
N ARG A 206 -15.45 -8.89 -14.37
CA ARG A 206 -16.84 -9.39 -14.53
C ARG A 206 -17.88 -8.31 -14.82
N LEU A 207 -17.46 -7.05 -14.98
CA LEU A 207 -18.35 -5.91 -15.19
C LEU A 207 -18.35 -5.39 -16.64
N GLU A 208 -17.84 -6.15 -17.60
CA GLU A 208 -17.94 -5.86 -19.05
C GLU A 208 -18.97 -6.77 -19.75
#